data_AF-A0A8T7BL57-F1
#
_entry.id   AF-A0A8T7BL57-F1
#
_cell.length_a   1.000
_cell.length_b   1.000
_cell.length_c   1.000
_cell.angle_alpha   90.00
_cell.angle_beta   90.00
_cell.angle_gamma   90.00
#
_symmetry.space_group_name_H-M   'P 1'
#
loop_
_entity.id
_entity.type
_entity.pdbx_description
1 polymer ?
#
loop_
_entity_poly.entity_id
_entity_poly.type
_entity_poly.pdbx_seq_one_letter_code
_entity_poly.pdbx_strand_id
1 'polypeptide(L)' 'APVNGTVRLNLYKGNVVVTGRKSESNSLFDASIATFEDDAGAYDQKDAAGFIKLNALRLRILNKNKSKGKS' A
#
# COMPACT_ATOMS: atom_id res chain seq x y z
N ALA A 1 9.51 -1.17 14.23
CA ALA A 1 9.77 -2.60 13.99
C ALA A 1 11.28 -2.81 13.85
N PRO A 2 11.86 -3.91 14.37
CA PRO A 2 13.26 -4.22 14.16
C PRO A 2 13.53 -4.48 12.68
N VAL A 3 14.66 -4.01 12.15
CA VAL A 3 15.04 -4.22 10.73
C VAL A 3 15.92 -5.46 10.64
N ASN A 4 15.38 -6.56 10.10
CA ASN A 4 16.13 -7.81 9.85
C ASN A 4 15.53 -8.61 8.68
N GLY A 5 16.38 -9.42 8.06
CA GLY A 5 16.01 -10.30 6.96
C GLY A 5 17.13 -10.45 5.91
N THR A 6 16.80 -11.15 4.83
CA THR A 6 17.69 -11.42 3.70
C THR A 6 17.18 -10.72 2.45
N VAL A 7 18.08 -10.05 1.73
CA VAL A 7 17.80 -9.40 0.44
C VAL A 7 18.63 -10.10 -0.64
N ARG A 8 17.97 -10.50 -1.73
CA ARG A 8 18.64 -11.06 -2.91
C ARG A 8 18.91 -9.95 -3.91
N LEU A 9 20.15 -9.86 -4.38
CA LEU A 9 20.61 -8.84 -5.33
C LEU A 9 21.12 -9.48 -6.61
N ASN A 10 20.92 -8.81 -7.73
CA ASN A 10 21.61 -9.05 -8.99
C ASN A 10 22.57 -7.89 -9.25
N LEU A 11 23.84 -8.21 -9.48
CA LEU A 11 24.91 -7.24 -9.73
C LEU A 11 25.36 -7.39 -11.19
N TYR A 12 25.14 -6.36 -11.99
CA TYR A 12 25.45 -6.43 -13.43
C TYR A 12 25.93 -5.09 -13.99
N LYS A 13 27.14 -5.07 -14.55
CA LYS A 13 27.75 -3.89 -15.21
C LYS A 13 27.64 -2.60 -14.37
N GLY A 14 27.96 -2.69 -13.09
CA GLY A 14 27.87 -1.55 -12.16
C GLY A 14 26.46 -1.26 -11.63
N ASN A 15 25.43 -1.99 -12.07
CA ASN A 15 24.08 -1.89 -11.52
C ASN A 15 23.85 -2.86 -10.37
N VAL A 16 22.99 -2.46 -9.43
CA VAL A 16 22.52 -3.27 -8.31
C VAL A 16 21.00 -3.32 -8.37
N VAL A 17 20.43 -4.51 -8.55
CA VAL A 17 18.98 -4.71 -8.65
C VAL A 17 18.51 -5.66 -7.56
N VAL A 18 17.50 -5.26 -6.79
CA VAL A 18 16.87 -6.13 -5.79
C VAL A 18 15.93 -7.11 -6.48
N THR A 19 16.16 -8.40 -6.29
CA THR A 19 15.37 -9.48 -6.92
C THR A 19 14.48 -10.23 -5.92
N GLY A 20 14.70 -10.06 -4.62
CA GLY A 20 13.86 -10.68 -3.59
C GLY A 20 14.15 -10.14 -2.20
N ARG A 21 13.16 -10.28 -1.30
CA ARG A 21 13.24 -9.91 0.12
C ARG A 21 12.57 -10.99 0.95
N LYS A 22 13.15 -11.34 2.10
CA LYS A 22 12.56 -12.26 3.08
C LYS A 22 12.89 -11.79 4.49
N SER A 23 11.93 -11.83 5.39
CA SER A 23 12.15 -11.68 6.84
C SER A 23 11.39 -12.80 7.54
N GLU A 24 12.08 -13.65 8.30
CA GLU A 24 11.46 -14.82 8.96
C GLU A 24 10.58 -14.40 10.14
N SER A 25 10.97 -13.36 10.86
CA SER A 25 10.33 -13.00 12.13
C SER A 25 9.58 -11.68 12.07
N ASN A 26 9.95 -10.75 11.17
CA ASN A 26 9.46 -9.36 11.20
C ASN A 26 8.95 -8.91 9.83
N SER A 27 8.46 -9.84 9.01
CA SER A 27 7.74 -9.50 7.77
C SER A 27 6.43 -8.80 8.12
N LEU A 28 6.25 -7.57 7.63
CA LEU A 28 4.94 -6.90 7.60
C LEU A 28 4.17 -7.23 6.31
N PHE A 29 4.76 -8.04 5.43
CA PHE A 29 4.09 -8.54 4.24
C PHE A 29 3.29 -9.80 4.57
N ASP A 30 2.00 -9.78 4.21
CA ASP A 30 1.08 -10.91 4.33
C ASP A 30 0.53 -11.25 2.93
N ALA A 31 0.87 -12.45 2.44
CA ALA A 31 0.48 -12.90 1.11
C ALA A 31 -1.04 -13.12 0.97
N SER A 32 -1.74 -13.43 2.07
CA SER A 32 -3.18 -13.67 2.08
C SER A 32 -4.02 -12.40 1.95
N ILE A 33 -3.42 -11.24 2.24
CA ILE A 33 -4.06 -9.92 2.05
C ILE A 33 -3.65 -9.30 0.71
N ALA A 34 -2.45 -9.64 0.22
CA ALA A 34 -1.83 -9.03 -0.96
C ALA A 34 -2.11 -9.76 -2.27
N THR A 35 -2.78 -10.92 -2.23
CA THR A 35 -3.09 -11.71 -3.43
C THR A 35 -4.38 -11.23 -4.10
N PHE A 36 -4.58 -11.67 -5.35
CA PHE A 36 -5.77 -11.39 -6.15
C PHE A 36 -6.71 -12.60 -6.26
N GLU A 37 -6.36 -13.70 -5.60
CA GLU A 37 -7.19 -14.92 -5.52
C GLU A 37 -8.37 -14.67 -4.55
N ASP A 38 -9.40 -15.51 -4.62
CA ASP A 38 -10.61 -15.37 -3.80
C ASP A 38 -10.29 -15.75 -2.34
N ASP A 39 -9.76 -14.78 -1.60
CA ASP A 39 -9.16 -14.94 -0.27
C ASP A 39 -10.17 -15.21 0.84
N ALA A 40 -11.18 -16.05 0.63
CA ALA A 40 -12.06 -16.59 1.67
C ALA A 40 -12.54 -15.58 2.75
N GLY A 41 -12.67 -14.29 2.42
CA GLY A 41 -13.05 -13.21 3.34
C GLY A 41 -11.92 -12.46 4.08
N ALA A 42 -10.65 -12.59 3.71
CA ALA A 42 -9.54 -11.84 4.33
C ALA A 42 -9.54 -10.33 3.97
N TYR A 43 -10.16 -9.95 2.85
CA TYR A 43 -10.29 -8.55 2.43
C TYR A 43 -11.70 -8.26 1.89
N ASP A 44 -12.46 -7.37 2.55
CA ASP A 44 -13.73 -6.87 2.01
C ASP A 44 -13.50 -5.65 1.10
N GLN A 45 -13.59 -5.88 -0.21
CA GLN A 45 -13.48 -4.84 -1.23
C GLN A 45 -14.48 -3.69 -1.04
N LYS A 46 -15.61 -3.91 -0.36
CA LYS A 46 -16.62 -2.88 -0.10
C LYS A 46 -16.13 -1.82 0.89
N ASP A 47 -15.25 -2.19 1.83
CA ASP A 47 -14.68 -1.25 2.80
C ASP A 47 -13.74 -0.23 2.16
N ALA A 48 -13.07 -0.61 1.06
CA ALA A 48 -12.20 0.29 0.30
C ALA A 48 -12.96 1.54 -0.17
N ALA A 49 -14.20 1.37 -0.64
CA ALA A 49 -15.03 2.48 -1.09
C ALA A 49 -15.36 3.47 0.04
N GLY A 50 -15.61 2.95 1.26
CA GLY A 50 -15.82 3.77 2.46
C GLY A 50 -14.55 4.52 2.87
N PHE A 51 -13.42 3.82 2.94
CA PHE A 51 -12.12 4.38 3.30
C PHE A 51 -11.68 5.51 2.34
N ILE A 52 -11.82 5.30 1.03
CA ILE A 52 -11.50 6.31 0.01
C ILE A 52 -12.37 7.56 0.19
N LYS A 53 -13.68 7.39 0.41
CA LYS A 53 -14.61 8.51 0.61
C LYS A 53 -14.26 9.33 1.85
N LEU A 54 -13.93 8.67 2.96
CA LEU A 54 -13.54 9.33 4.21
C LEU A 54 -12.22 10.09 4.08
N ASN A 55 -11.18 9.46 3.52
CA ASN A 55 -9.88 10.14 3.34
C ASN A 55 -9.98 11.32 2.36
N ALA A 56 -10.82 11.20 1.32
CA ALA A 56 -11.05 12.28 0.36
C ALA A 56 -11.94 13.41 0.90
N LEU A 57 -12.63 13.23 2.04
CA LEU A 57 -13.62 14.17 2.55
C LEU A 57 -13.02 15.57 2.73
N ARG A 58 -11.84 15.68 3.37
CA ARG A 58 -11.19 16.98 3.59
C ARG A 58 -10.88 17.68 2.26
N LEU A 59 -10.43 16.93 1.26
CA LEU A 59 -10.06 17.48 -0.06
C LEU A 59 -11.30 17.98 -0.80
N ARG A 60 -12.42 17.26 -0.70
CA ARG A 60 -13.70 17.67 -1.28
C ARG A 60 -14.24 18.95 -0.64
N ILE A 61 -14.14 19.08 0.68
CA ILE A 61 -14.56 20.29 1.41
C ILE A 61 -13.67 21.48 1.03
N LEU A 62 -12.35 21.30 1.00
CA LEU A 62 -11.41 22.34 0.59
C LEU A 62 -11.68 22.84 -0.83
N ASN A 63 -11.93 21.93 -1.78
CA ASN A 63 -12.27 22.30 -3.15
C ASN A 63 -13.61 23.04 -3.22
N LYS A 64 -14.63 22.60 -2.47
CA LYS A 64 -15.94 23.27 -2.39
C LYS A 64 -15.83 24.69 -1.79
N ASN A 65 -14.94 24.90 -0.83
CA ASN A 65 -14.72 26.22 -0.25
C ASN A 65 -13.93 27.14 -1.20
N LYS A 66 -12.91 26.61 -1.90
CA LYS A 66 -12.18 27.35 -2.94
C LYS A 66 -13.07 27.79 -4.11
N SER A 67 -14.01 26.95 -4.53
CA SER A 67 -14.95 27.31 -5.61
C SER A 67 -15.94 28.39 -5.18
N LYS A 68 -16.29 28.46 -3.88
CA LYS A 68 -17.17 29.50 -3.33
C LYS A 68 -16.49 30.87 -3.17
N GLY A 69 -15.18 30.90 -2.89
CA GLY A 69 -14.41 32.15 -2.79
C GLY A 69 -13.91 32.71 -4.12
N LYS A 70 -14.24 32.07 -5.25
CA LYS A 70 -13.95 32.52 -6.63
C LYS A 70 -15.19 33.07 -7.36
N SER A 71 -16.32 33.21 -6.64
CA SER A 71 -17.52 33.89 -7.13
C SER A 71 -17.60 35.31 -6.59
#